data_AF-A0AAD0HB66-F1
#
_entry.id   AF-A0AAD0HB66-F1
#
_cell.length_a   1.000
_cell.length_b   1.000
_cell.length_c   1.000
_cell.angle_alpha   90.00
_cell.angle_beta   90.00
_cell.angle_gamma   90.00
#
_symmetry.space_group_name_H-M   'P 1'
#
loop_
_entity.id
_entity.type
_entity.pdbx_description
1 polymer ?
#
loop_
_entity_poly.entity_id
_entity_poly.type
_entity_poly.pdbx_seq_one_letter_code
_entity_poly.pdbx_strand_id
1 'polypeptide(L)'
;MKKIKNTNSSPTNTKNFVETESDFVLVSFQKNVDCNKYGLCLTDKHDKYSELNQKHYNTELLKLFDYLCKKTWQEVNNLRRDMNYGLEILKVENIRNLRQHISTTFNELNQKTMYIFRFKDYRACGYRHNSTFYLVCIDYDFSLYNHGK
;
A
#
# COMPACT_ATOMS: atom_id res chain seq x y z
N MET A 1 7.78 -54.08 6.47
CA MET A 1 7.66 -52.82 7.25
C MET A 1 8.45 -51.71 6.57
N LYS A 2 7.78 -50.71 5.99
CA LYS A 2 8.32 -49.37 5.76
C LYS A 2 7.19 -48.38 6.04
N LYS A 3 7.26 -47.71 7.20
CA LYS A 3 6.32 -46.65 7.60
C LYS A 3 6.56 -45.44 6.71
N ILE A 4 5.59 -45.11 5.85
CA ILE A 4 5.55 -43.83 5.15
C ILE A 4 5.07 -42.79 6.17
N LYS A 5 5.93 -41.86 6.58
CA LYS A 5 5.54 -40.72 7.42
C LYS A 5 4.87 -39.68 6.52
N ASN A 6 3.57 -39.49 6.71
CA ASN A 6 2.83 -38.35 6.18
C ASN A 6 3.37 -37.08 6.86
N THR A 7 4.13 -36.26 6.13
CA THR A 7 4.44 -34.89 6.55
C THR A 7 3.37 -33.95 6.01
N ASN A 8 2.14 -34.11 6.50
CA ASN A 8 1.15 -33.04 6.44
C ASN A 8 1.49 -32.05 7.54
N SER A 9 2.45 -31.16 7.29
CA SER A 9 2.59 -29.94 8.08
C SER A 9 1.50 -28.98 7.63
N SER A 10 0.33 -29.08 8.25
CA SER A 10 -0.68 -28.02 8.21
C SER A 10 -0.03 -26.71 8.67
N PRO A 11 -0.16 -25.59 7.94
CA PRO A 11 0.27 -24.31 8.45
C PRO A 11 -0.54 -24.02 9.73
N THR A 12 0.18 -23.97 10.84
CA THR A 12 -0.37 -23.83 12.18
C THR A 12 -0.75 -22.36 12.38
N ASN A 13 -1.99 -22.13 12.79
CA ASN A 13 -2.50 -20.90 13.40
C ASN A 13 -2.19 -19.61 12.64
N THR A 14 -3.14 -19.16 11.80
CA THR A 14 -3.35 -17.72 11.61
C THR A 14 -3.66 -17.11 12.98
N LYS A 15 -2.63 -16.62 13.67
CA LYS A 15 -2.83 -15.67 14.76
C LYS A 15 -3.62 -14.52 14.16
N ASN A 16 -4.89 -14.39 14.54
CA ASN A 16 -5.62 -13.15 14.35
C ASN A 16 -4.80 -12.09 15.08
N PHE A 17 -4.06 -11.28 14.31
CA PHE A 17 -3.47 -10.07 14.86
C PHE A 17 -4.65 -9.24 15.33
N VAL A 18 -4.83 -9.17 16.65
CA VAL A 18 -5.79 -8.27 17.26
C VAL A 18 -5.23 -6.88 16.99
N GLU A 19 -5.84 -6.16 16.04
CA GLU A 19 -5.51 -4.76 15.79
C GLU A 19 -5.72 -3.97 17.09
N THR A 20 -4.68 -3.27 17.52
CA THR A 20 -4.79 -2.31 18.61
C THR A 20 -5.60 -1.11 18.15
N GLU A 21 -6.66 -0.79 18.89
CA GLU A 21 -7.34 0.51 18.79
C GLU A 21 -6.33 1.59 19.20
N SER A 22 -5.67 2.15 18.19
CA SER A 22 -4.72 3.25 18.31
C SER A 22 -5.40 4.49 17.77
N ASP A 23 -5.33 5.59 18.52
CA ASP A 23 -5.77 6.89 18.02
C ASP A 23 -4.91 7.35 16.84
N PHE A 24 -3.66 6.89 16.78
CA PHE A 24 -2.70 7.17 15.71
C PHE A 24 -2.76 6.16 14.57
N VAL A 25 -2.41 6.61 13.37
CA VAL A 25 -2.31 5.76 12.18
C VAL A 25 -1.22 4.71 12.38
N LEU A 26 -1.52 3.46 12.06
CA LEU A 26 -0.54 2.39 11.88
C LEU A 26 -0.30 2.16 10.40
N VAL A 27 0.91 1.75 10.00
CA VAL A 27 1.20 1.39 8.60
C VAL A 27 1.52 -0.09 8.51
N SER A 28 0.80 -0.80 7.63
CA SER A 28 0.99 -2.23 7.37
C SER A 28 1.37 -2.48 5.92
N PHE A 29 2.30 -3.40 5.72
CA PHE A 29 2.78 -3.85 4.40
C PHE A 29 2.24 -5.23 4.02
N GLN A 30 1.38 -5.82 4.86
CA GLN A 30 0.89 -7.20 4.71
C GLN A 30 0.12 -7.42 3.40
N LYS A 31 -0.36 -6.35 2.77
CA LYS A 31 -1.23 -6.38 1.58
C LYS A 31 -0.57 -5.80 0.33
N ASN A 32 0.76 -5.67 0.32
CA ASN A 32 1.47 -5.16 -0.84
C ASN A 32 1.35 -6.14 -2.02
N VAL A 33 1.13 -5.62 -3.22
CA VAL A 33 1.13 -6.42 -4.44
C VAL A 33 2.56 -6.81 -4.82
N ASP A 34 2.74 -8.08 -5.15
CA ASP A 34 3.95 -8.55 -5.80
C ASP A 34 3.84 -8.32 -7.31
N CYS A 35 4.22 -7.13 -7.78
CA CYS A 35 4.32 -6.84 -9.19
C CYS A 35 5.49 -5.89 -9.49
N ASN A 36 6.09 -6.05 -10.67
CA ASN A 36 7.26 -5.30 -11.11
C ASN A 36 6.99 -3.83 -11.45
N LYS A 37 5.72 -3.41 -11.52
CA LYS A 37 5.36 -2.05 -11.97
C LYS A 37 4.80 -1.14 -10.89
N TYR A 38 3.98 -1.68 -10.01
CA TYR A 38 3.27 -0.96 -8.95
C TYR A 38 3.52 -1.55 -7.56
N GLY A 39 4.26 -2.65 -7.44
CA GLY A 39 4.70 -3.19 -6.16
C GLY A 39 5.77 -2.31 -5.51
N LEU A 40 6.28 -2.72 -4.35
CA LEU A 40 7.46 -2.06 -3.79
C LEU A 40 8.69 -2.35 -4.65
N CYS A 41 9.48 -1.32 -4.92
CA CYS A 41 10.73 -1.43 -5.67
C CYS A 41 11.86 -1.98 -4.78
N LEU A 42 11.79 -3.26 -4.41
CA LEU A 42 12.74 -3.88 -3.49
C LEU A 42 13.86 -4.67 -4.17
N THR A 43 13.65 -5.06 -5.44
CA THR A 43 14.57 -5.92 -6.19
C THR A 43 14.74 -5.44 -7.62
N ASP A 44 15.80 -5.91 -8.27
CA ASP A 44 16.16 -5.65 -9.67
C ASP A 44 15.11 -6.11 -10.70
N LYS A 45 14.15 -6.92 -10.27
CA LYS A 45 13.01 -7.34 -11.10
C LYS A 45 11.96 -6.24 -11.29
N HIS A 46 11.99 -5.17 -10.50
CA HIS A 46 11.04 -4.06 -10.63
C HIS A 46 11.44 -3.15 -11.79
N ASP A 47 10.49 -2.75 -12.64
CA ASP A 47 10.71 -1.97 -13.88
C ASP A 47 11.45 -0.65 -13.61
N LYS A 48 11.20 -0.08 -12.43
CA LYS A 48 11.82 1.17 -11.96
C LYS A 48 13.15 1.00 -11.22
N TYR A 49 13.66 -0.21 -11.04
CA TYR A 49 14.78 -0.45 -10.12
C TYR A 49 16.06 0.28 -10.52
N SER A 50 16.42 0.25 -11.81
CA SER A 50 17.60 0.93 -12.36
C SER A 50 17.40 2.43 -12.56
N GLU A 51 16.15 2.89 -12.69
CA GLU A 51 15.81 4.30 -12.90
C GLU A 51 15.74 5.09 -11.59
N LEU A 52 15.36 4.43 -10.48
CA LEU A 52 15.17 5.07 -9.20
C LEU A 52 16.47 5.15 -8.39
N ASN A 53 16.72 6.31 -7.79
CA ASN A 53 17.62 6.38 -6.65
C ASN A 53 16.96 5.69 -5.44
N GLN A 54 17.25 4.40 -5.26
CA GLN A 54 16.63 3.55 -4.24
C GLN A 54 16.76 4.13 -2.82
N LYS A 55 17.94 4.67 -2.50
CA LYS A 55 18.18 5.29 -1.18
C LYS A 55 17.25 6.48 -0.98
N HIS A 56 17.11 7.35 -1.98
CA HIS A 56 16.25 8.51 -1.90
C HIS A 56 14.77 8.12 -1.80
N TYR A 57 14.31 7.24 -2.70
CA TYR A 57 12.94 6.72 -2.71
C TYR A 57 12.56 6.11 -1.35
N ASN A 58 13.36 5.18 -0.83
CA ASN A 58 13.10 4.52 0.45
C ASN A 58 13.09 5.53 1.61
N THR A 59 13.98 6.53 1.58
CA THR A 59 14.01 7.59 2.60
C THR A 59 12.70 8.39 2.60
N GLU A 60 12.20 8.78 1.44
CA GLU A 60 10.98 9.59 1.33
C GLU A 60 9.72 8.80 1.67
N LEU A 61 9.69 7.50 1.33
CA LEU A 61 8.64 6.59 1.74
C LEU A 61 8.62 6.39 3.27
N LEU A 62 9.78 6.21 3.90
CA LEU A 62 9.88 6.10 5.36
C LEU A 62 9.46 7.41 6.07
N LYS A 63 9.80 8.57 5.51
CA LYS A 63 9.34 9.87 6.05
C LYS A 63 7.81 10.01 5.97
N LEU A 64 7.18 9.53 4.90
CA LEU A 64 5.72 9.47 4.83
C LEU A 64 5.16 8.60 5.96
N PHE A 65 5.72 7.43 6.20
CA PHE A 65 5.22 6.55 7.27
C PHE A 65 5.43 7.13 8.67
N ASP A 66 6.61 7.69 8.95
CA ASP A 66 6.87 8.42 10.19
C ASP A 66 5.88 9.58 10.38
N TYR A 67 5.58 10.33 9.31
CA TYR A 67 4.59 11.39 9.33
C TYR A 67 3.18 10.87 9.66
N LEU A 68 2.73 9.79 9.01
CA LEU A 68 1.41 9.20 9.26
C LEU A 68 1.30 8.66 10.68
N CYS A 69 2.32 7.94 11.16
CA CYS A 69 2.32 7.34 12.50
C CYS A 69 2.27 8.36 13.66
N LYS A 70 2.49 9.65 13.37
CA LYS A 70 2.36 10.76 14.32
C LYS A 70 0.99 11.45 14.29
N LYS A 71 0.07 10.95 13.46
CA LYS A 71 -1.23 11.58 13.23
C LYS A 71 -2.38 10.66 13.54
N THR A 72 -3.48 11.25 13.96
CA THR A 72 -4.78 10.60 13.97
C THR A 72 -5.39 10.57 12.58
N TRP A 73 -6.35 9.69 12.35
CA TRP A 73 -7.11 9.69 11.10
C TRP A 73 -7.92 10.96 10.87
N GLN A 74 -8.36 11.63 11.94
CA GLN A 74 -9.04 12.91 11.83
C GLN A 74 -8.11 13.98 11.24
N GLU A 75 -6.87 14.05 11.72
CA GLU A 75 -5.87 14.97 11.16
C GLU A 75 -5.52 14.61 9.72
N VAL A 76 -5.37 13.31 9.42
CA VAL A 76 -5.10 12.82 8.07
C VAL A 76 -6.20 13.20 7.08
N ASN A 77 -7.47 13.09 7.47
CA ASN A 77 -8.60 13.47 6.63
C ASN A 77 -8.66 14.97 6.32
N ASN A 78 -7.97 15.80 7.11
CA ASN A 78 -7.89 17.26 6.92
C ASN A 78 -6.68 17.69 6.08
N LEU A 79 -5.86 16.76 5.60
CA LEU A 79 -4.69 17.08 4.80
C LEU A 79 -5.09 17.58 3.41
N ARG A 80 -4.45 18.65 2.95
CA ARG A 80 -4.66 19.15 1.58
C ARG A 80 -4.00 18.20 0.59
N ARG A 81 -4.77 17.79 -0.42
CA ARG A 81 -4.39 16.89 -1.51
C ARG A 81 -3.05 17.23 -2.17
N ASP A 82 -2.81 18.49 -2.53
CA ASP A 82 -1.69 18.85 -3.39
C ASP A 82 -0.35 19.04 -2.66
N MET A 83 -0.33 18.88 -1.33
CA MET A 83 0.89 19.00 -0.54
C MET A 83 1.68 17.69 -0.48
N ASN A 84 2.95 17.78 -0.13
CA ASN A 84 3.71 16.59 0.24
C ASN A 84 3.04 15.92 1.46
N TYR A 85 2.84 14.60 1.39
CA TYR A 85 2.05 13.81 2.34
C TYR A 85 0.54 14.13 2.37
N GLY A 86 0.05 14.88 1.36
CA GLY A 86 -1.37 15.11 1.15
C GLY A 86 -2.15 13.83 0.88
N LEU A 87 -3.44 13.84 1.25
CA LEU A 87 -4.35 12.71 1.07
C LEU A 87 -5.24 12.93 -0.16
N GLU A 88 -5.37 11.88 -0.97
CA GLU A 88 -6.41 11.73 -1.98
C GLU A 88 -7.24 10.49 -1.67
N ILE A 89 -8.54 10.56 -1.92
CA ILE A 89 -9.46 9.44 -1.79
C ILE A 89 -10.05 9.17 -3.16
N LEU A 90 -9.80 7.98 -3.69
CA LEU A 90 -10.27 7.55 -5.01
C LEU A 90 -11.23 6.37 -4.85
N LYS A 91 -12.30 6.33 -5.65
CA LYS A 91 -13.08 5.09 -5.81
C LYS A 91 -12.29 4.10 -6.67
N VAL A 92 -12.27 2.83 -6.27
CA VAL A 92 -11.50 1.77 -6.98
C VAL A 92 -11.97 1.59 -8.43
N GLU A 93 -13.24 1.89 -8.73
CA GLU A 93 -13.78 1.92 -10.10
C GLU A 93 -13.11 2.95 -11.03
N ASN A 94 -12.46 3.98 -10.46
CA ASN A 94 -11.78 5.05 -11.22
C ASN A 94 -10.30 4.73 -11.51
N ILE A 95 -9.80 3.55 -11.12
CA ILE A 95 -8.48 3.07 -11.54
C ILE A 95 -8.52 2.87 -13.06
N ARG A 96 -7.47 3.26 -13.79
CA ARG A 96 -7.45 3.08 -15.25
C ARG A 96 -7.58 1.60 -15.60
N ASN A 97 -8.42 1.26 -16.56
CA ASN A 97 -8.64 -0.13 -17.00
C ASN A 97 -7.34 -0.90 -17.33
N LEU A 98 -6.31 -0.21 -17.84
CA LEU A 98 -4.98 -0.79 -18.10
C LEU A 98 -4.24 -1.27 -16.85
N ARG A 99 -4.78 -1.01 -15.65
CA ARG A 99 -4.24 -1.37 -14.33
C ARG A 99 -5.17 -2.35 -13.62
N GLN A 100 -5.82 -3.21 -14.41
CA GLN A 100 -6.80 -4.20 -13.94
C GLN A 100 -6.28 -5.03 -12.75
N HIS A 101 -5.00 -5.44 -12.74
CA HIS A 101 -4.44 -6.20 -11.62
C HIS A 101 -4.55 -5.47 -10.27
N ILE A 102 -4.31 -4.16 -10.22
CA ILE A 102 -4.49 -3.37 -8.99
C ILE A 102 -5.97 -3.30 -8.62
N SER A 103 -6.84 -3.01 -9.58
CA SER A 103 -8.29 -2.98 -9.34
C SER A 103 -8.79 -4.33 -8.80
N THR A 104 -8.35 -5.45 -9.39
CA THR A 104 -8.65 -6.80 -8.92
C THR A 104 -8.17 -7.02 -7.49
N THR A 105 -6.95 -6.62 -7.14
CA THR A 105 -6.46 -6.74 -5.75
C THR A 105 -7.35 -5.98 -4.76
N PHE A 106 -7.75 -4.75 -5.07
CA PHE A 106 -8.66 -4.00 -4.19
C PHE A 106 -10.05 -4.67 -4.09
N ASN A 107 -10.55 -5.24 -5.18
CA ASN A 107 -11.81 -5.99 -5.18
C ASN A 107 -11.73 -7.27 -4.33
N GLU A 108 -10.62 -8.01 -4.42
CA GLU A 108 -10.35 -9.21 -3.59
C GLU A 108 -10.23 -8.86 -2.10
N LEU A 109 -9.71 -7.66 -1.78
CA LEU A 109 -9.68 -7.10 -0.43
C LEU A 109 -11.04 -6.53 0.02
N ASN A 110 -12.06 -6.58 -0.83
CA ASN A 110 -13.39 -6.00 -0.64
C ASN A 110 -13.36 -4.50 -0.30
N GLN A 111 -12.46 -3.76 -0.95
CA GLN A 111 -12.27 -2.33 -0.76
C GLN A 111 -12.81 -1.56 -1.96
N LYS A 112 -13.74 -0.63 -1.70
CA LYS A 112 -14.32 0.25 -2.73
C LYS A 112 -13.57 1.57 -2.88
N THR A 113 -12.71 1.88 -1.91
CA THR A 113 -12.02 3.16 -1.78
C THR A 113 -10.53 2.93 -1.58
N MET A 114 -9.74 3.69 -2.31
CA MET A 114 -8.29 3.75 -2.21
C MET A 114 -7.87 5.07 -1.56
N TYR A 115 -7.10 4.97 -0.49
CA TYR A 115 -6.43 6.08 0.18
C TYR A 115 -5.05 6.24 -0.44
N ILE A 116 -4.70 7.47 -0.80
CA ILE A 116 -3.51 7.75 -1.59
C ILE A 116 -2.77 8.89 -0.90
N PHE A 117 -1.52 8.63 -0.55
CA PHE A 117 -0.65 9.63 0.06
C PHE A 117 0.46 10.02 -0.90
N ARG A 118 0.57 11.32 -1.20
CA ARG A 118 1.67 11.83 -2.02
C ARG A 118 2.98 11.81 -1.22
N PHE A 119 4.08 11.41 -1.83
CA PHE A 119 5.42 11.61 -1.27
C PHE A 119 6.39 11.89 -2.41
N LYS A 120 6.96 13.11 -2.44
CA LYS A 120 7.69 13.62 -3.60
C LYS A 120 6.86 13.51 -4.88
N ASP A 121 7.35 12.72 -5.84
CA ASP A 121 6.76 12.50 -7.15
C ASP A 121 5.91 11.22 -7.19
N TYR A 122 5.92 10.44 -6.10
CA TYR A 122 5.27 9.14 -5.98
C TYR A 122 4.00 9.22 -5.13
N ARG A 123 3.20 8.15 -5.18
CA ARG A 123 1.97 8.01 -4.40
C ARG A 123 1.90 6.63 -3.76
N ALA A 124 1.71 6.61 -2.44
CA ALA A 124 1.48 5.40 -1.67
C ALA A 124 -0.01 5.11 -1.66
N CYS A 125 -0.41 4.01 -2.28
CA CYS A 125 -1.80 3.66 -2.53
C CYS A 125 -2.18 2.46 -1.67
N GLY A 126 -3.27 2.58 -0.92
CA GLY A 126 -3.69 1.55 0.01
C GLY A 126 -5.13 1.73 0.44
N TYR A 127 -5.50 1.05 1.52
CA TYR A 127 -6.82 1.20 2.13
C TYR A 127 -6.67 1.35 3.65
N ARG A 128 -7.74 1.83 4.27
CA ARG A 128 -7.82 1.95 5.72
C ARG A 128 -8.69 0.84 6.29
N HIS A 129 -8.25 0.24 7.39
CA HIS A 129 -9.10 -0.53 8.28
C HIS A 129 -8.75 -0.13 9.72
N ASN A 130 -9.75 0.35 10.47
CA ASN A 130 -9.58 0.91 11.82
C ASN A 130 -8.49 2.00 11.88
N SER A 131 -7.45 1.77 12.67
CA SER A 131 -6.28 2.64 12.82
C SER A 131 -5.22 2.42 11.74
N THR A 132 -5.30 1.33 10.98
CA THR A 132 -4.23 0.89 10.08
C THR A 132 -4.46 1.35 8.64
N PHE A 133 -3.44 1.99 8.06
CA PHE A 133 -3.25 2.12 6.62
C PHE A 133 -2.50 0.90 6.10
N TYR A 134 -3.17 0.10 5.28
CA TYR A 134 -2.60 -1.04 4.58
C TYR A 134 -2.08 -0.58 3.22
N LEU A 135 -0.76 -0.52 3.07
CA LEU A 135 -0.12 -0.24 1.79
C LEU A 135 -0.35 -1.40 0.82
N VAL A 136 -0.89 -1.08 -0.36
CA VAL A 136 -1.17 -2.08 -1.40
C VAL A 136 -0.22 -1.90 -2.57
N CYS A 137 -0.02 -0.68 -3.07
CA CYS A 137 0.84 -0.42 -4.22
C CYS A 137 1.43 1.00 -4.19
N ILE A 138 2.34 1.28 -5.13
CA ILE A 138 2.97 2.58 -5.32
C ILE A 138 2.72 3.03 -6.76
N ASP A 139 2.14 4.20 -6.94
CA ASP A 139 2.03 4.84 -8.25
C ASP A 139 3.28 5.69 -8.51
N TYR A 140 4.20 5.13 -9.29
CA TYR A 140 5.51 5.72 -9.58
C TYR A 140 5.49 6.76 -10.70
N ASP A 141 4.49 6.70 -11.59
CA ASP A 141 4.50 7.42 -12.87
C ASP A 141 3.22 8.23 -13.11
N PHE A 142 2.39 8.43 -12.08
CA PHE A 142 1.16 9.22 -12.13
C PHE A 142 0.16 8.68 -13.17
N SER A 143 0.19 7.36 -13.39
CA SER A 143 -0.62 6.70 -14.42
C SER A 143 -1.66 5.74 -13.86
N LEU A 144 -1.71 5.54 -12.54
CA LEU A 144 -2.64 4.58 -11.92
C LEU A 144 -4.11 4.99 -12.12
N TYR A 145 -4.41 6.28 -12.07
CA TYR A 145 -5.77 6.83 -12.22
C TYR A 145 -5.75 8.16 -12.98
N ASN A 146 -6.90 8.85 -13.06
CA ASN A 146 -6.96 10.21 -13.56
C ASN A 146 -6.89 11.17 -12.37
N HIS A 147 -5.89 12.03 -12.36
CA HIS A 147 -5.62 12.92 -11.23
C HIS A 147 -6.44 14.22 -11.28
N GLY A 148 -7.31 14.38 -12.28
CA GLY A 148 -7.95 15.67 -12.55
C GLY A 148 -6.94 16.65 -13.14
N LYS A 149 -7.45 17.65 -13.87
CA LYS A 149 -6.66 18.81 -14.27
C LYS A 149 -6.63 19.83 -13.14
#